data_AF-A0A7C6HA89-F1
#
_entry.id   AF-A0A7C6HA89-F1
#
_cell.length_a   1.000
_cell.length_b   1.000
_cell.length_c   1.000
_cell.angle_alpha   90.00
_cell.angle_beta   90.00
_cell.angle_gamma   90.00
#
_symmetry.space_group_name_H-M   'P 1'
#
loop_
_entity.id
_entity.type
_entity.pdbx_description
1 polymer ?
#
loop_
_entity_poly.entity_id
_entity_poly.type
_entity_poly.pdbx_seq_one_letter_code
_entity_poly.pdbx_strand_id
1 'polypeptide(L)'
;MDIRKKLAKMYTDHLIQLSSRDERTRAIKRYAILSVLIVIIFLIIFNVLFSLLTDDRIRVDLTSNQMNTLTPHSINLVRSLDQEVQIYGLFEKPKDLSDSIYQFFVPILEEYEKYSGGKITVEYVNPNTRPGIYLQIDPSGNENFEEGTYVIKVGDSYRVIDP
;
A
#
# COMPACT_ATOMS: atom_id res chain seq x y z
N MET A 1 -9.27 26.19 46.20
CA MET A 1 -9.21 25.19 45.09
C MET A 1 -8.04 24.28 45.37
N ASP A 2 -8.30 22.98 45.48
CA ASP A 2 -7.41 22.00 46.13
C ASP A 2 -6.20 21.65 45.26
N ILE A 3 -4.98 21.81 45.78
CA ILE A 3 -3.71 21.65 45.02
C ILE A 3 -3.61 20.24 44.43
N ARG A 4 -4.13 19.23 45.15
CA ARG A 4 -4.17 17.83 44.71
C ARG A 4 -4.99 17.64 43.43
N LYS A 5 -6.12 18.35 43.29
CA LYS A 5 -6.96 18.28 42.08
C LYS A 5 -6.27 18.92 40.88
N LYS A 6 -5.56 20.03 41.10
CA LYS A 6 -4.80 20.72 40.05
C LYS A 6 -3.63 19.86 39.55
N LEU A 7 -2.94 19.16 40.45
CA LEU A 7 -1.85 18.25 40.12
C LEU A 7 -2.35 17.05 39.32
N ALA A 8 -3.41 16.38 39.79
CA ALA A 8 -4.01 15.25 39.10
C ALA A 8 -4.46 15.63 37.68
N LYS A 9 -5.10 16.79 37.52
CA LYS A 9 -5.49 17.31 36.21
C LYS A 9 -4.28 17.54 35.30
N MET A 10 -3.22 18.15 35.81
CA MET A 10 -1.99 18.40 35.05
C MET A 10 -1.33 17.11 34.55
N TYR A 11 -1.28 16.07 35.39
CA TYR A 11 -0.76 14.75 34.96
C TYR A 11 -1.64 14.13 33.87
N THR A 12 -2.96 14.15 34.03
CA THR A 12 -3.88 13.60 33.03
C THR A 12 -3.77 14.35 31.71
N ASP A 13 -3.76 15.68 31.74
CA ASP A 13 -3.62 16.52 30.55
C ASP A 13 -2.28 16.24 29.83
N HIS A 14 -1.19 16.05 30.58
CA HIS A 14 0.12 15.70 30.01
C HIS A 14 0.12 14.30 29.37
N LEU A 15 -0.51 13.30 30.00
CA LEU A 15 -0.60 11.95 29.45
C LEU A 15 -1.43 11.90 28.16
N ILE A 16 -2.54 12.64 28.11
CA ILE A 16 -3.37 12.80 26.90
C ILE A 16 -2.56 13.47 25.79
N GLN A 17 -1.74 14.47 26.12
CA GLN A 17 -0.92 15.18 25.14
C GLN A 17 0.22 14.31 24.59
N LEU A 18 0.81 13.42 25.41
CA LEU A 18 1.80 12.44 24.96
C LEU A 18 1.18 11.38 24.03
N SER A 19 0.04 10.79 24.45
CA SER A 19 -0.67 9.78 23.64
C SER A 19 -1.08 10.31 22.27
N SER A 20 -1.66 11.52 22.24
CA SER A 20 -2.11 12.15 20.99
C SER A 20 -0.95 12.55 20.06
N ARG A 21 0.23 12.90 20.60
CA ARG A 21 1.43 13.13 19.79
C ARG A 21 1.95 11.86 19.15
N ASP A 22 1.97 10.75 19.88
CA ASP A 22 2.43 9.46 19.35
C ASP A 22 1.47 8.90 18.29
N GLU A 23 0.17 9.03 18.50
CA GLU A 23 -0.85 8.66 17.51
C GLU A 23 -0.73 9.49 16.22
N ARG A 24 -0.60 10.82 16.34
CA ARG A 24 -0.38 11.69 15.18
C ARG A 24 0.92 11.36 14.45
N THR A 25 2.00 11.12 15.18
CA THR A 25 3.30 10.76 14.58
C THR A 25 3.22 9.41 13.87
N ARG A 26 2.54 8.42 14.45
CA ARG A 26 2.30 7.12 13.79
C ARG A 26 1.42 7.25 12.55
N ALA A 27 0.34 8.03 12.62
CA ALA A 27 -0.52 8.29 11.47
C ALA A 27 0.26 8.97 10.35
N ILE A 28 1.04 10.02 10.64
CA ILE A 28 1.90 10.70 9.66
C ILE A 28 2.90 9.73 9.02
N LYS A 29 3.53 8.85 9.80
CA LYS A 29 4.43 7.81 9.27
C LYS A 29 3.70 6.83 8.35
N ARG A 30 2.50 6.36 8.72
CA ARG A 30 1.65 5.49 7.88
C ARG A 30 1.33 6.16 6.55
N TYR A 31 0.87 7.41 6.58
CA TYR A 31 0.55 8.18 5.37
C TYR A 31 1.79 8.44 4.51
N ALA A 32 2.95 8.69 5.12
CA ALA A 32 4.20 8.89 4.39
C ALA A 32 4.63 7.60 3.65
N ILE A 33 4.58 6.44 4.31
CA ILE A 33 4.89 5.14 3.70
C ILE A 33 3.92 4.83 2.56
N LEU A 34 2.61 4.99 2.79
CA LEU A 34 1.59 4.84 1.74
C LEU A 34 1.85 5.75 0.55
N SER A 35 2.17 7.02 0.79
CA SER A 35 2.46 7.99 -0.26
C SER A 35 3.72 7.62 -1.05
N VAL A 36 4.77 7.15 -0.37
CA VAL A 36 6.02 6.72 -1.01
C VAL A 36 5.79 5.47 -1.87
N LEU A 37 5.06 4.48 -1.37
CA LEU A 37 4.72 3.28 -2.15
C LEU A 37 3.92 3.64 -3.41
N ILE A 38 2.95 4.54 -3.29
CA ILE A 38 2.16 5.02 -4.43
C ILE A 38 3.04 5.77 -5.44
N VAL A 39 3.96 6.62 -5.00
CA VAL A 39 4.90 7.32 -5.89
C VAL A 39 5.81 6.34 -6.62
N ILE A 40 6.29 5.29 -5.94
CA ILE A 40 7.14 4.27 -6.58
C ILE A 40 6.33 3.47 -7.60
N ILE A 41 5.11 3.03 -7.26
CA ILE A 41 4.20 2.36 -8.20
C ILE A 41 3.93 3.27 -9.41
N PHE A 42 3.65 4.55 -9.17
CA PHE A 42 3.41 5.53 -10.24
C PHE A 42 4.64 5.75 -11.13
N LEU A 43 5.84 5.81 -10.57
CA LEU A 43 7.08 5.93 -11.35
C LEU A 43 7.30 4.71 -12.26
N ILE A 44 6.93 3.52 -11.80
CA ILE A 44 7.03 2.30 -12.61
C ILE A 44 6.01 2.35 -13.76
N ILE A 45 4.74 2.68 -13.47
CA ILE A 45 3.70 2.86 -14.50
C ILE A 45 4.12 3.93 -15.53
N PHE A 46 4.61 5.07 -15.05
CA PHE A 46 5.03 6.18 -15.91
C PHE A 46 6.19 5.77 -16.84
N ASN A 47 7.14 4.98 -16.34
CA ASN A 47 8.24 4.45 -17.14
C ASN A 47 7.73 3.50 -18.25
N VAL A 48 6.78 2.62 -17.93
CA VAL A 48 6.13 1.73 -18.89
C VAL A 48 5.38 2.52 -19.96
N LEU A 49 4.57 3.52 -19.58
CA LEU A 49 3.85 4.37 -20.53
C LEU A 49 4.79 5.18 -21.44
N PHE A 50 5.91 5.66 -20.91
CA PHE A 50 6.92 6.37 -21.70
C PHE A 50 7.56 5.46 -22.76
N SER A 51 7.82 4.20 -22.42
CA SER A 51 8.38 3.21 -23.36
C SER A 51 7.42 2.86 -24.51
N LEU A 52 6.11 2.98 -24.31
CA LEU A 52 5.10 2.78 -25.37
C LEU A 52 4.98 3.97 -26.33
N LEU A 53 5.39 5.17 -25.89
CA LEU A 53 5.27 6.42 -26.64
C LEU A 53 6.57 6.84 -27.34
N THR A 54 7.72 6.26 -26.99
CA THR A 54 9.01 6.60 -27.58
C THR A 54 9.45 5.56 -28.61
N ASP A 55 9.56 6.02 -29.86
CA ASP A 55 10.11 5.36 -31.05
C ASP A 55 11.35 4.47 -30.75
N ASP A 56 11.50 3.36 -31.49
CA ASP A 56 12.37 2.17 -31.29
C ASP A 56 13.87 2.41 -31.03
N ARG A 57 14.32 3.67 -30.97
CA ARG A 57 15.72 4.08 -30.87
C ARG A 57 16.18 4.37 -29.45
N ILE A 58 15.27 4.63 -28.53
CA ILE A 58 15.56 4.68 -27.09
C ILE A 58 14.94 3.43 -26.45
N ARG A 59 15.39 2.26 -26.90
CA ARG A 59 15.21 1.02 -26.15
C ARG A 59 16.13 1.11 -24.93
N VAL A 60 15.66 1.78 -23.87
CA VAL A 60 16.06 1.37 -22.53
C VAL A 60 15.67 -0.10 -22.49
N ASP A 61 16.65 -0.99 -22.40
CA ASP A 61 16.46 -2.44 -22.48
C ASP A 61 15.73 -2.93 -21.23
N LEU A 62 14.42 -2.71 -21.27
CA LEU A 62 13.47 -2.98 -20.22
C LEU A 62 12.83 -4.36 -20.45
N THR A 63 13.09 -5.04 -21.57
CA THR A 63 12.49 -6.34 -21.87
C THR A 63 13.41 -7.51 -21.53
N SER A 64 12.81 -8.55 -20.97
CA SER A 64 13.32 -9.91 -20.72
C SER A 64 14.11 -10.22 -19.44
N ASN A 65 14.66 -9.28 -18.67
CA ASN A 65 15.33 -9.69 -17.41
C ASN A 65 15.18 -8.78 -16.18
N GLN A 66 14.61 -7.56 -16.27
CA GLN A 66 14.67 -6.59 -15.15
C GLN A 66 13.41 -5.71 -14.93
N MET A 67 12.35 -5.78 -15.74
CA MET A 67 11.20 -4.83 -15.63
C MET A 67 10.22 -5.12 -14.49
N ASN A 68 10.18 -6.36 -14.01
CA ASN A 68 9.35 -6.71 -12.85
C ASN A 68 10.17 -6.70 -11.56
N THR A 69 11.46 -6.31 -11.65
CA THR A 69 12.40 -6.47 -10.55
C THR A 69 12.63 -5.20 -9.75
N LEU A 70 12.43 -5.30 -8.45
CA LEU A 70 12.70 -4.21 -7.53
C LEU A 70 14.18 -3.82 -7.61
N THR A 71 14.42 -2.51 -7.75
CA THR A 71 15.78 -1.97 -7.63
C THR A 71 16.34 -2.27 -6.23
N PRO A 72 17.67 -2.32 -6.04
CA PRO A 72 18.27 -2.48 -4.71
C PRO A 72 17.77 -1.45 -3.68
N HIS A 73 17.46 -0.22 -4.12
CA HIS A 73 16.86 0.81 -3.28
C HIS A 73 15.43 0.45 -2.86
N SER A 74 14.59 -0.01 -3.79
CA SER A 74 13.23 -0.47 -3.50
C SER A 74 13.25 -1.66 -2.55
N ILE A 75 14.15 -2.64 -2.74
CA ILE A 75 14.31 -3.78 -1.83
C ILE A 75 14.68 -3.30 -0.43
N ASN A 76 15.64 -2.38 -0.29
CA ASN A 76 16.04 -1.85 1.02
C ASN A 76 14.90 -1.09 1.71
N LEU A 77 14.16 -0.28 0.95
CA LEU A 77 12.99 0.43 1.47
C LEU A 77 11.95 -0.56 2.00
N VAL A 78 11.61 -1.57 1.20
CA VAL A 78 10.59 -2.57 1.52
C VAL A 78 11.00 -3.43 2.71
N ARG A 79 12.30 -3.73 2.86
CA ARG A 79 12.85 -4.39 4.06
C ARG A 79 12.88 -3.50 5.29
N SER A 80 12.96 -2.17 5.11
CA SER A 80 12.93 -1.20 6.20
C SER A 80 11.51 -0.85 6.67
N LEU A 81 10.48 -1.51 6.13
CA LEU A 81 9.11 -1.30 6.56
C LEU A 81 8.90 -1.75 8.00
N ASP A 82 8.70 -0.77 8.88
CA ASP A 82 8.35 -0.98 10.29
C ASP A 82 6.90 -1.46 10.47
N GLN A 83 6.08 -1.38 9.42
CA GLN A 83 4.65 -1.65 9.46
C GLN A 83 4.23 -2.66 8.41
N GLU A 84 3.18 -3.41 8.73
CA GLU A 84 2.55 -4.33 7.80
C GLU A 84 1.64 -3.56 6.82
N VAL A 85 1.77 -3.90 5.54
CA VAL A 85 1.00 -3.38 4.41
C VAL A 85 0.26 -4.56 3.80
N GLN A 86 -1.06 -4.46 3.73
CA GLN A 86 -1.93 -5.44 3.10
C GLN A 86 -2.46 -4.84 1.80
N ILE A 87 -2.27 -5.53 0.69
CA ILE A 87 -2.74 -5.09 -0.63
C ILE A 87 -3.80 -6.08 -1.09
N TYR A 88 -5.01 -5.58 -1.31
CA TYR A 88 -6.15 -6.38 -1.79
C TYR A 88 -6.44 -6.01 -3.24
N GLY A 89 -6.35 -6.96 -4.17
CA GLY A 89 -6.92 -6.83 -5.50
C GLY A 89 -8.36 -7.35 -5.48
N LEU A 90 -9.34 -6.47 -5.67
CA LEU A 90 -10.77 -6.80 -5.56
C LEU A 90 -11.31 -7.41 -6.86
N PHE A 91 -10.67 -8.47 -7.31
CA PHE A 91 -11.01 -9.24 -8.51
C PHE A 91 -10.40 -10.63 -8.42
N GLU A 92 -10.87 -11.53 -9.29
CA GLU A 92 -10.23 -12.84 -9.46
C GLU A 92 -8.93 -12.66 -10.24
N LYS A 93 -7.79 -13.10 -9.68
CA LYS A 93 -6.51 -13.03 -10.39
C LYS A 93 -6.61 -13.80 -11.72
N PRO A 94 -6.35 -13.14 -12.87
CA PRO A 94 -6.39 -13.83 -14.15
C PRO A 94 -5.35 -14.95 -14.21
N LYS A 95 -5.71 -16.09 -14.81
CA LYS A 95 -4.77 -17.20 -15.04
C LYS A 95 -3.72 -16.85 -16.08
N ASP A 96 -4.10 -16.02 -17.05
CA ASP A 96 -3.23 -15.48 -18.07
C ASP A 96 -3.25 -13.96 -17.95
N LEU A 97 -2.06 -13.39 -17.78
CA LEU A 97 -1.90 -11.94 -17.62
C LEU A 97 -1.70 -11.23 -18.96
N SER A 98 -1.29 -11.95 -20.01
CA SER A 98 -0.64 -11.43 -21.22
C SER A 98 -1.40 -10.31 -21.96
N ASP A 99 -2.73 -10.32 -21.90
CA ASP A 99 -3.59 -9.35 -22.58
C ASP A 99 -4.37 -8.43 -21.61
N SER A 100 -3.93 -8.33 -20.37
CA SER A 100 -4.57 -7.53 -19.33
C SER A 100 -3.64 -6.45 -18.77
N ILE A 101 -4.23 -5.38 -18.24
CA ILE A 101 -3.50 -4.37 -17.48
C ILE A 101 -2.75 -4.99 -16.28
N TYR A 102 -3.24 -6.13 -15.77
CA TYR A 102 -2.65 -6.86 -14.64
C TYR A 102 -1.26 -7.45 -14.93
N GLN A 103 -0.85 -7.61 -16.19
CA GLN A 103 0.50 -8.09 -16.55
C GLN A 103 1.62 -7.21 -16.00
N PHE A 104 1.33 -5.93 -15.77
CA PHE A 104 2.30 -4.99 -15.22
C PHE A 104 2.27 -4.99 -13.70
N PHE A 105 1.07 -4.95 -13.10
CA PHE A 105 0.92 -4.77 -11.66
C PHE A 105 1.19 -6.04 -10.85
N VAL A 106 0.68 -7.19 -11.31
CA VAL A 106 0.74 -8.44 -10.55
C VAL A 106 2.20 -8.87 -10.28
N PRO A 107 3.10 -8.93 -11.28
CA PRO A 107 4.48 -9.36 -11.03
C PRO A 107 5.24 -8.42 -10.09
N ILE A 108 4.98 -7.11 -10.19
CA ILE A 108 5.60 -6.10 -9.33
C ILE A 108 5.16 -6.30 -7.88
N LEU A 109 3.86 -6.47 -7.64
CA LEU A 109 3.30 -6.67 -6.29
C LEU A 109 3.82 -7.97 -5.66
N GLU A 110 3.94 -9.04 -6.44
CA GLU A 110 4.55 -10.30 -5.99
C GLU A 110 6.02 -10.12 -5.57
N GLU A 111 6.78 -9.28 -6.27
CA GLU A 111 8.14 -8.97 -5.85
C GLU A 111 8.19 -8.15 -4.56
N TYR A 112 7.30 -7.17 -4.39
CA TYR A 112 7.16 -6.43 -3.14
C TYR A 112 6.85 -7.37 -1.97
N GLU A 113 5.90 -8.28 -2.13
CA GLU A 113 5.58 -9.30 -1.13
C GLU A 113 6.80 -10.17 -0.81
N LYS A 114 7.45 -10.72 -1.84
CA LYS A 114 8.63 -11.58 -1.70
C LYS A 114 9.78 -10.92 -0.95
N TYR A 115 10.11 -9.67 -1.26
CA TYR A 115 11.27 -8.98 -0.69
C TYR A 115 10.98 -8.28 0.65
N SER A 116 9.71 -8.12 1.01
CA SER A 116 9.28 -7.50 2.28
C SER A 116 9.57 -8.33 3.51
N GLY A 117 9.88 -9.62 3.38
CA GLY A 117 10.02 -10.51 4.53
C GLY A 117 8.72 -10.64 5.34
N GLY A 118 7.57 -10.59 4.66
CA GLY A 118 6.24 -10.67 5.26
C GLY A 118 5.64 -9.34 5.70
N LYS A 119 6.31 -8.21 5.45
CA LYS A 119 5.76 -6.87 5.73
C LYS A 119 4.75 -6.38 4.69
N ILE A 120 4.78 -6.94 3.49
CA ILE A 120 3.79 -6.70 2.45
C ILE A 120 3.13 -8.05 2.15
N THR A 121 1.81 -8.08 2.14
CA THR A 121 1.02 -9.24 1.70
C THR A 121 0.08 -8.82 0.59
N VAL A 122 -0.05 -9.64 -0.44
CA VAL A 122 -0.92 -9.36 -1.60
C VAL A 122 -1.97 -10.46 -1.70
N GLU A 123 -3.24 -10.06 -1.64
CA GLU A 123 -4.38 -10.98 -1.75
C GLU A 123 -5.29 -10.56 -2.89
N TYR A 124 -5.56 -11.47 -3.82
CA TYR A 124 -6.54 -11.28 -4.88
C TYR A 124 -7.82 -12.02 -4.51
N VAL A 125 -8.94 -11.32 -4.54
CA VAL A 125 -10.23 -11.81 -4.06
C VAL A 125 -11.35 -11.21 -4.87
N ASN A 126 -12.18 -12.08 -5.45
CA ASN A 126 -13.43 -11.65 -6.06
C ASN A 126 -14.47 -11.32 -4.95
N PRO A 127 -14.93 -10.06 -4.83
CA PRO A 127 -15.87 -9.68 -3.79
C PRO A 127 -17.27 -10.27 -4.00
N ASN A 128 -17.63 -10.65 -5.23
CA ASN A 128 -18.90 -11.32 -5.51
C ASN A 128 -18.94 -12.74 -4.93
N THR A 129 -17.80 -13.44 -4.91
CA THR A 129 -17.70 -14.79 -4.34
C THR A 129 -17.33 -14.77 -2.85
N ARG A 130 -16.67 -13.71 -2.37
CA ARG A 130 -16.31 -13.52 -0.95
C ARG A 130 -16.70 -12.13 -0.43
N PRO A 131 -17.99 -11.82 -0.28
CA PRO A 131 -18.49 -10.47 0.07
C PRO A 131 -18.03 -9.97 1.45
N GLY A 132 -17.67 -10.88 2.37
CA GLY A 132 -17.14 -10.53 3.68
C GLY A 132 -15.78 -9.82 3.65
N ILE A 133 -15.10 -9.77 2.49
CA ILE A 133 -13.81 -9.09 2.35
C ILE A 133 -13.89 -7.60 2.69
N TYR A 134 -14.98 -6.93 2.34
CA TYR A 134 -15.15 -5.50 2.63
C TYR A 134 -15.10 -5.18 4.12
N LEU A 135 -15.69 -6.05 4.95
CA LEU A 135 -15.65 -5.91 6.41
C LEU A 135 -14.29 -6.28 7.01
N GLN A 136 -13.46 -7.06 6.31
CA GLN A 136 -12.09 -7.32 6.74
C GLN A 136 -11.18 -6.11 6.46
N ILE A 137 -11.42 -5.44 5.34
CA ILE A 137 -10.68 -4.24 4.93
C ILE A 137 -11.13 -3.04 5.79
N ASP A 138 -12.44 -2.82 5.88
CA ASP A 138 -13.08 -1.78 6.68
C ASP A 138 -14.18 -2.37 7.58
N PRO A 139 -13.85 -2.72 8.84
CA PRO A 139 -14.83 -3.20 9.81
C PRO A 139 -15.93 -2.20 10.14
N SER A 140 -15.72 -0.91 9.86
CA SER A 140 -16.73 0.12 10.11
C SER A 140 -17.78 0.21 9.00
N GLY A 141 -17.52 -0.40 7.84
CA GLY A 141 -18.44 -0.44 6.71
C GLY A 141 -18.77 0.94 6.14
N ASN A 142 -17.84 1.90 6.26
CA ASN A 142 -18.07 3.29 5.87
C ASN A 142 -17.76 3.54 4.39
N GLU A 143 -17.00 2.65 3.75
CA GLU A 143 -16.61 2.76 2.34
C GLU A 143 -17.27 1.68 1.49
N ASN A 144 -17.65 2.07 0.28
CA ASN A 144 -18.03 1.13 -0.77
C ASN A 144 -16.82 0.87 -1.64
N PHE A 145 -16.30 -0.35 -1.60
CA PHE A 145 -15.22 -0.76 -2.48
C PHE A 145 -15.77 -1.23 -3.83
N GLU A 146 -15.07 -0.89 -4.91
CA GLU A 146 -15.44 -1.26 -6.28
C GLU A 146 -14.65 -2.49 -6.75
N GLU A 147 -15.31 -3.40 -7.47
CA GLU A 147 -14.66 -4.53 -8.13
C GLU A 147 -13.67 -4.02 -9.20
N GLY A 148 -12.53 -4.69 -9.33
CA GLY A 148 -11.45 -4.30 -10.24
C GLY A 148 -10.45 -3.31 -9.64
N THR A 149 -10.73 -2.75 -8.46
CA THR A 149 -9.80 -1.84 -7.79
C THR A 149 -8.79 -2.56 -6.89
N TYR A 150 -7.72 -1.85 -6.53
CA TYR A 150 -6.81 -2.25 -5.47
C TYR A 150 -7.07 -1.46 -4.19
N VAL A 151 -6.94 -2.10 -3.04
CA VAL A 151 -6.97 -1.44 -1.73
C VAL A 151 -5.67 -1.69 -1.00
N ILE A 152 -4.98 -0.61 -0.60
CA ILE A 152 -3.76 -0.67 0.19
C ILE A 152 -4.11 -0.30 1.63
N LYS A 153 -3.92 -1.22 2.55
CA LYS A 153 -4.26 -1.10 3.98
C LYS A 153 -3.02 -1.16 4.85
N VAL A 154 -2.93 -0.23 5.82
CA VAL A 154 -1.84 -0.14 6.82
C VAL A 154 -2.45 0.17 8.18
N GLY A 155 -2.49 -0.84 9.07
CA GLY A 155 -3.26 -0.73 10.32
C GLY A 155 -4.74 -0.48 10.02
N ASP A 156 -5.35 0.54 10.62
CA ASP A 156 -6.77 0.88 10.42
C ASP A 156 -7.03 1.83 9.24
N SER A 157 -5.96 2.25 8.55
CA SER A 157 -6.05 3.16 7.40
C SER A 157 -5.97 2.38 6.10
N TYR A 158 -6.76 2.77 5.10
CA TYR A 158 -6.69 2.21 3.76
C TYR A 158 -6.79 3.29 2.69
N ARG A 159 -6.39 2.93 1.47
CA ARG A 159 -6.57 3.75 0.27
C ARG A 159 -6.96 2.88 -0.91
N VAL A 160 -8.02 3.28 -1.62
CA VAL A 160 -8.46 2.67 -2.87
C VAL A 160 -7.68 3.27 -4.04
N ILE A 161 -7.25 2.42 -4.96
CA ILE A 161 -6.54 2.76 -6.19
C ILE A 161 -7.29 2.09 -7.34
N ASP A 162 -7.77 2.91 -8.27
CA ASP A 162 -8.35 2.46 -9.54
C ASP A 162 -7.20 2.32 -10.56
N PRO A 163 -6.96 1.09 -11.11
CA PRO A 163 -5.81 0.81 -11.98
C PRO A 163 -5.89 1.39 -13.40
#